data_AF-U2DI35-F1
#
_entry.id   AF-U2DI35-F1
#
_cell.length_a   1.000
_cell.length_b   1.000
_cell.length_c   1.000
_cell.angle_alpha   90.00
_cell.angle_beta   90.00
_cell.angle_gamma   90.00
#
_symmetry.space_group_name_H-M   'P 1'
#
loop_
_entity.id
_entity.type
_entity.pdbx_description
1 polymer ?
#
loop_
_entity_poly.entity_id
_entity_poly.type
_entity_poly.pdbx_seq_one_letter_code
_entity_poly.pdbx_strand_id
1 'polypeptide(L)'
;MTGKEYQNLAMRTNDHKNSDRIIKKINNNQLVNSDELIIPDIGGVLNGCLGLAGESGEVLDLIKKWVFHENELHVEHLKKELGDVMWYVAMICESMELDIDEIFQMNINKLKARYPEGFDPDKANHRRTDDI
;
A
#
# COMPACT_ATOMS: atom_id res chain seq x y z
N MET A 1 -12.42 -32.16 12.47
CA MET A 1 -11.20 -31.64 11.83
C MET A 1 -10.43 -30.83 12.85
N THR A 2 -9.19 -31.19 13.16
CA THR A 2 -8.29 -30.43 14.05
C THR A 2 -7.61 -29.30 13.28
N GLY A 3 -7.04 -28.32 13.98
CA GLY A 3 -6.24 -27.26 13.35
C GLY A 3 -5.06 -27.82 12.53
N LYS A 4 -4.49 -28.94 12.99
CA LYS A 4 -3.39 -29.62 12.27
C LYS A 4 -3.87 -30.28 10.98
N GLU A 5 -5.03 -30.94 11.02
CA GLU A 5 -5.65 -31.55 9.84
C GLU A 5 -5.98 -30.47 8.79
N TYR A 6 -6.55 -29.34 9.23
CA TYR A 6 -6.77 -28.19 8.35
C TYR A 6 -5.47 -27.68 7.72
N GLN A 7 -4.43 -27.45 8.53
CA GLN A 7 -3.15 -26.95 8.03
C GLN A 7 -2.58 -27.86 6.94
N ASN A 8 -2.59 -29.18 7.16
CA ASN A 8 -2.08 -30.14 6.18
C ASN A 8 -2.87 -30.09 4.86
N LEU A 9 -4.20 -30.00 4.94
CA LEU A 9 -5.07 -29.88 3.75
C LEU A 9 -4.86 -28.55 3.02
N ALA A 10 -4.64 -27.46 3.75
CA ALA A 10 -4.40 -26.14 3.16
C ALA A 10 -3.01 -26.05 2.51
N MET A 11 -1.96 -26.58 3.16
CA MET A 11 -0.58 -26.46 2.68
C MET A 11 -0.30 -27.25 1.39
N ARG A 12 -1.20 -28.12 0.92
CA ARG A 12 -1.07 -28.76 -0.40
C ARG A 12 -1.01 -27.76 -1.57
N THR A 13 -1.46 -26.51 -1.36
CA THR A 13 -1.41 -25.43 -2.36
C THR A 13 -0.23 -24.48 -2.15
N ASN A 14 0.61 -24.70 -1.14
CA ASN A 14 1.80 -23.91 -0.88
C ASN A 14 3.03 -24.65 -1.43
N ASP A 15 3.75 -24.02 -2.36
CA ASP A 15 4.93 -24.64 -2.98
C ASP A 15 6.21 -24.45 -2.18
N HIS A 16 6.16 -23.73 -1.05
CA HIS A 16 7.26 -23.47 -0.12
C HIS A 16 8.45 -22.70 -0.73
N LYS A 17 8.28 -22.02 -1.87
CA LYS A 17 9.37 -21.30 -2.58
C LYS A 17 9.42 -19.79 -2.31
N ASN A 18 8.78 -19.30 -1.26
CA ASN A 18 8.69 -17.86 -1.01
C ASN A 18 10.06 -17.21 -0.77
N SER A 19 10.95 -17.85 0.00
CA SER A 19 12.31 -17.34 0.22
C SER A 19 13.12 -17.32 -1.08
N ASP A 20 13.02 -18.38 -1.90
CA ASP A 20 13.69 -18.44 -3.20
C ASP A 20 13.24 -17.33 -4.14
N ARG A 21 11.95 -16.99 -4.14
CA ARG A 21 11.41 -15.87 -4.92
C ARG A 21 12.02 -14.54 -4.49
N ILE A 22 12.13 -14.30 -3.19
CA ILE A 22 12.75 -13.08 -2.64
C ILE A 22 14.22 -13.01 -3.04
N ILE A 23 15.00 -14.08 -2.80
CA ILE A 23 16.42 -14.14 -3.15
C ILE A 23 16.60 -13.94 -4.66
N LYS A 24 15.79 -14.61 -5.48
CA LYS A 24 15.83 -14.44 -6.94
C LYS A 24 15.55 -13.00 -7.35
N LYS A 25 14.61 -12.32 -6.69
CA LYS A 25 14.29 -10.92 -6.96
C LYS A 25 15.42 -9.99 -6.53
N ILE A 26 16.01 -10.21 -5.35
CA ILE A 26 17.20 -9.46 -4.87
C ILE A 26 18.37 -9.62 -5.86
N ASN A 27 18.60 -10.84 -6.36
CA ASN A 27 19.69 -11.10 -7.29
C ASN A 27 19.42 -10.62 -8.73
N ASN A 28 18.17 -10.34 -9.09
CA ASN A 28 17.75 -9.93 -10.44
C ASN A 28 16.68 -8.83 -10.37
N ASN A 29 16.98 -7.77 -9.63
CA ASN A 29 16.12 -6.60 -9.43
C ASN A 29 16.45 -5.52 -10.45
N GLN A 30 16.02 -5.71 -11.69
CA GLN A 30 16.11 -4.66 -12.71
C GLN A 30 14.72 -4.24 -13.13
N LEU A 31 14.48 -2.94 -13.12
CA LEU A 31 13.28 -2.28 -13.64
C LEU A 31 13.71 -1.20 -14.63
N VAL A 32 12.86 -0.94 -15.62
CA VAL A 32 13.04 0.19 -16.55
C VAL A 32 11.99 1.22 -16.19
N ASN A 33 12.43 2.45 -15.89
CA ASN A 33 11.56 3.61 -15.70
C ASN A 33 12.05 4.74 -16.61
N SER A 34 11.20 5.23 -17.50
CA SER A 34 11.51 6.38 -18.38
C SER A 34 12.89 6.28 -19.06
N ASP A 35 13.21 5.11 -19.62
CA ASP A 35 14.47 4.75 -20.28
C ASP A 35 15.70 4.58 -19.37
N GLU A 36 15.57 4.74 -18.06
CA GLU A 36 16.61 4.47 -17.07
C GLU A 36 16.48 3.08 -16.44
N LEU A 37 17.64 2.44 -16.20
CA LEU A 37 17.73 1.17 -15.47
C LEU A 37 17.78 1.46 -13.97
N ILE A 38 16.77 1.01 -13.25
CA ILE A 38 16.66 1.13 -11.79
C ILE A 38 16.95 -0.22 -11.15
N ILE A 39 17.67 -0.19 -10.02
CA ILE A 39 17.94 -1.36 -9.18
C ILE A 39 17.24 -1.13 -7.83
N PRO A 40 15.96 -1.49 -7.68
CA PRO A 40 15.21 -1.17 -6.48
C PRO A 40 15.75 -1.92 -5.26
N ASP A 41 15.74 -1.26 -4.11
CA ASP A 41 15.96 -1.92 -2.82
C ASP A 41 14.74 -2.77 -2.45
N ILE A 42 14.80 -4.06 -2.80
CA ILE A 42 13.73 -5.01 -2.49
C ILE A 42 13.49 -5.12 -0.97
N GLY A 43 14.53 -4.97 -0.15
CA GLY A 43 14.39 -4.99 1.30
C GLY A 43 13.60 -3.78 1.79
N GLY A 44 13.97 -2.59 1.33
CA GLY A 44 13.26 -1.34 1.56
C GLY A 44 11.79 -1.39 1.11
N VAL A 45 11.51 -1.94 -0.07
CA VAL A 45 10.13 -2.12 -0.56
C VAL A 45 9.33 -3.04 0.37
N LEU A 46 9.89 -4.18 0.77
CA LEU A 46 9.18 -5.12 1.67
C LEU A 46 8.94 -4.49 3.05
N ASN A 47 9.94 -3.80 3.60
CA ASN A 47 9.82 -3.09 4.87
C ASN A 47 8.74 -2.00 4.78
N GLY A 48 8.80 -1.18 3.73
CA GLY A 48 7.83 -0.13 3.44
C GLY A 48 6.40 -0.67 3.32
N CYS A 49 6.19 -1.75 2.58
CA CYS A 49 4.87 -2.37 2.44
C CYS A 49 4.32 -2.91 3.77
N LEU A 50 5.17 -3.57 4.57
CA LEU A 50 4.76 -4.13 5.86
C LEU A 50 4.45 -3.03 6.88
N GLY A 51 5.30 -2.00 6.93
CA GLY A 51 5.09 -0.83 7.77
C GLY A 51 3.82 -0.08 7.39
N LEU A 52 3.61 0.22 6.11
CA LEU A 52 2.40 0.86 5.60
C LEU A 52 1.13 0.11 6.03
N ALA A 53 1.14 -1.22 5.96
CA ALA A 53 0.02 -2.05 6.41
C ALA A 53 -0.20 -1.96 7.93
N GLY A 54 0.88 -1.91 8.72
CA GLY A 54 0.85 -1.71 10.17
C GLY A 54 0.19 -0.39 10.56
N GLU A 55 0.73 0.73 10.07
CA GLU A 55 0.25 2.07 10.44
C GLU A 55 -1.16 2.34 9.90
N SER A 56 -1.50 1.79 8.73
CA SER A 56 -2.89 1.82 8.24
C SER A 56 -3.83 1.11 9.22
N GLY A 57 -3.39 0.01 9.85
CA GLY A 57 -4.13 -0.69 10.89
C GLY A 57 -4.33 0.15 12.15
N GLU A 58 -3.33 0.93 12.56
CA GLU A 58 -3.41 1.84 13.71
C GLU A 58 -4.40 2.98 13.44
N VAL A 59 -4.35 3.61 12.26
CA VAL A 59 -5.36 4.59 11.81
C VAL A 59 -6.76 3.99 11.86
N LEU A 60 -6.94 2.77 11.35
CA LEU A 60 -8.23 2.08 11.36
C LEU A 60 -8.73 1.81 12.79
N ASP A 61 -7.86 1.42 13.71
CA ASP A 61 -8.24 1.16 15.09
C ASP A 61 -8.66 2.43 15.83
N LEU A 62 -7.97 3.56 15.60
CA LEU A 62 -8.36 4.87 16.13
C LEU A 62 -9.76 5.28 15.66
N ILE A 63 -10.03 5.18 14.35
CA ILE A 63 -11.34 5.52 13.79
C ILE A 63 -12.43 4.56 14.31
N LYS A 64 -12.14 3.25 14.37
CA LYS A 64 -13.07 2.26 14.90
C LYS A 64 -13.42 2.53 16.36
N LYS A 65 -12.44 2.84 17.21
CA LYS A 65 -12.66 3.19 18.62
C LYS A 65 -13.49 4.46 18.77
N TRP A 66 -13.20 5.48 17.96
CA TRP A 66 -13.98 6.73 17.95
C TRP A 66 -15.45 6.48 17.59
N VAL A 67 -15.71 5.74 16.51
CA VAL A 67 -17.07 5.57 15.98
C VAL A 67 -17.86 4.49 16.72
N PHE A 68 -17.29 3.30 16.94
CA PHE A 68 -18.04 2.12 17.39
C PHE A 68 -17.88 1.83 18.88
N HIS A 69 -16.89 2.42 19.54
CA HIS A 69 -16.74 2.32 20.99
C HIS A 69 -17.04 3.64 21.71
N GLU A 70 -17.56 4.64 20.98
CA GLU A 70 -18.02 5.94 21.50
C GLU A 70 -16.94 6.69 22.32
N ASN A 71 -15.66 6.49 21.97
CA ASN A 71 -14.54 7.18 22.60
C ASN A 71 -14.28 8.53 21.94
N GLU A 72 -13.60 9.44 22.64
CA GLU A 72 -13.09 10.68 22.02
C GLU A 72 -11.96 10.37 21.01
N LEU A 73 -11.95 11.10 19.89
CA LEU A 73 -10.87 10.99 18.91
C LEU A 73 -9.66 11.83 19.36
N HIS A 74 -8.53 11.16 19.61
CA HIS A 74 -7.26 11.83 19.83
C HIS A 74 -6.64 12.28 18.50
N VAL A 75 -7.01 13.48 18.03
CA VAL A 75 -6.59 14.02 16.73
C VAL A 75 -5.06 14.09 16.58
N GLU A 76 -4.34 14.44 17.63
CA GLU A 76 -2.87 14.46 17.58
C GLU A 76 -2.25 13.07 17.45
N HIS A 77 -2.92 12.03 17.97
CA HIS A 77 -2.51 10.65 17.74
C HIS A 77 -2.79 10.26 16.29
N LEU A 78 -3.99 10.54 15.78
CA LEU A 78 -4.33 10.29 14.38
C LEU A 78 -3.35 10.96 13.39
N LYS A 79 -2.92 12.20 13.66
CA LYS A 79 -1.92 12.89 12.83
C LYS A 79 -0.57 12.18 12.81
N LYS A 80 -0.13 11.58 13.93
CA LYS A 80 1.11 10.82 14.00
C LYS A 80 1.02 9.57 13.14
N GLU A 81 -0.05 8.79 13.32
CA GLU A 81 -0.26 7.57 12.53
C GLU A 81 -0.40 7.86 11.03
N LEU A 82 -1.08 8.95 10.66
CA LEU A 82 -1.12 9.42 9.27
C LEU A 82 0.27 9.85 8.76
N GLY A 83 1.08 10.45 9.63
CA GLY A 83 2.47 10.78 9.32
C GLY A 83 3.32 9.53 9.06
N ASP A 84 3.17 8.50 9.88
CA ASP A 84 3.89 7.24 9.73
C ASP A 84 3.42 6.47 8.48
N VAL A 85 2.13 6.53 8.13
CA VAL A 85 1.61 6.09 6.81
C VAL A 85 2.35 6.79 5.67
N MET A 86 2.45 8.13 5.72
CA MET A 86 3.13 8.89 4.67
C MET A 86 4.63 8.61 4.63
N TRP A 87 5.26 8.35 5.78
CA TRP A 87 6.65 7.95 5.87
C TRP A 87 6.92 6.64 5.12
N TYR A 88 6.08 5.62 5.33
CA TYR A 88 6.24 4.36 4.60
C TYR A 88 5.92 4.48 3.11
N VAL A 89 4.99 5.35 2.71
CA VAL A 89 4.80 5.69 1.29
C VAL A 89 6.08 6.29 0.70
N ALA A 90 6.72 7.24 1.40
CA ALA A 90 7.98 7.83 0.97
C ALA A 90 9.12 6.79 0.91
N MET A 91 9.21 5.87 1.88
CA MET A 91 10.19 4.79 1.86
C MET A 91 10.01 3.87 0.64
N ILE A 92 8.76 3.54 0.27
CA ILE A 92 8.49 2.74 -0.93
C ILE A 92 8.94 3.50 -2.18
N CYS A 93 8.65 4.80 -2.27
CA CYS A 93 9.07 5.63 -3.41
C CYS A 93 10.60 5.66 -3.52
N GLU A 94 11.31 5.95 -2.42
CA GLU A 94 12.77 5.96 -2.35
C GLU A 94 13.35 4.60 -2.77
N SER A 95 12.82 3.50 -2.23
CA SER A 95 13.30 2.14 -2.51
C SER A 95 13.08 1.72 -3.97
N MET A 96 12.16 2.39 -4.67
CA MET A 96 11.84 2.14 -6.08
C MET A 96 12.38 3.24 -7.02
N GLU A 97 13.14 4.21 -6.49
CA GLU A 97 13.61 5.39 -7.21
C GLU A 97 12.46 6.12 -7.96
N LEU A 98 11.33 6.30 -7.26
CA LEU A 98 10.16 7.01 -7.76
C LEU A 98 10.09 8.42 -7.18
N ASP A 99 9.72 9.38 -8.02
CA ASP A 99 9.41 10.73 -7.59
C ASP A 99 8.01 10.79 -6.96
N ILE A 100 7.95 11.11 -5.67
CA ILE A 100 6.70 11.23 -4.93
C ILE A 100 5.85 12.42 -5.42
N ASP A 101 6.47 13.49 -5.91
CA ASP A 101 5.77 14.65 -6.46
C ASP A 101 5.07 14.27 -7.78
N GLU A 102 5.70 13.44 -8.61
CA GLU A 102 5.09 12.89 -9.81
C GLU A 102 3.86 12.04 -9.44
N ILE A 103 3.97 11.15 -8.46
CA ILE A 103 2.86 10.31 -7.99
C ILE A 103 1.69 11.16 -7.49
N PHE A 104 1.96 12.21 -6.71
CA PHE A 104 0.93 13.13 -6.23
C PHE A 104 0.28 13.89 -7.39
N GLN A 105 1.07 14.39 -8.34
CA GLN A 105 0.54 15.12 -9.49
C GLN A 105 -0.30 14.22 -10.40
N MET A 106 0.14 12.98 -10.65
CA MET A 106 -0.63 11.95 -11.36
C MET A 106 -1.97 11.68 -10.67
N ASN A 107 -1.97 11.53 -9.34
CA ASN A 107 -3.18 11.33 -8.56
C ASN A 107 -4.15 12.52 -8.72
N ILE A 108 -3.66 13.74 -8.55
CA ILE A 108 -4.48 14.96 -8.68
C ILE A 108 -5.06 15.10 -10.09
N ASN A 109 -4.26 14.85 -11.14
CA ASN A 109 -4.72 14.89 -12.53
C ASN A 109 -5.85 13.88 -12.76
N LYS A 110 -5.67 12.65 -12.28
CA LYS A 110 -6.70 11.59 -12.34
C LYS A 110 -7.98 11.98 -11.61
N LEU A 111 -7.87 12.49 -10.37
CA LEU A 111 -9.03 12.89 -9.58
C LEU A 111 -9.79 14.05 -10.22
N LYS A 112 -9.10 15.06 -10.75
CA LYS A 112 -9.72 16.18 -11.48
C LYS A 112 -10.41 15.74 -12.77
N ALA A 113 -9.80 14.83 -13.52
CA ALA A 113 -10.41 14.29 -14.73
C ALA A 113 -11.70 13.52 -14.42
N ARG A 114 -11.72 12.78 -13.30
CA ARG A 114 -12.89 12.02 -12.85
C ARG A 114 -13.98 12.91 -12.25
N TYR A 115 -13.58 13.88 -11.44
CA TYR A 115 -14.46 14.74 -10.65
C TYR A 115 -14.17 16.24 -10.93
N PRO A 116 -14.45 16.73 -12.15
CA PRO A 116 -14.10 18.11 -12.54
C PRO A 116 -14.80 19.16 -11.66
N GLU A 117 -16.02 18.87 -11.21
CA GLU A 117 -16.85 19.72 -10.36
C GLU A 117 -16.93 19.22 -8.91
N GLY A 118 -15.98 18.35 -8.51
CA GLY A 118 -16.02 17.67 -7.21
C GLY A 118 -16.77 16.34 -7.22
N PHE A 119 -16.96 15.77 -6.03
CA PHE A 119 -17.50 14.42 -5.84
C PHE A 119 -18.90 14.26 -6.45
N ASP A 120 -19.08 13.16 -7.17
CA ASP A 120 -20.31 12.79 -7.84
C ASP A 120 -20.56 11.28 -7.60
N PRO A 121 -21.63 10.89 -6.89
CA PRO A 121 -21.92 9.49 -6.59
C PRO A 121 -22.08 8.60 -7.82
N ASP A 122 -22.64 9.13 -8.91
CA ASP A 122 -22.84 8.37 -10.13
C ASP A 122 -21.50 8.09 -10.79
N LYS A 123 -20.60 9.08 -10.86
CA LYS A 123 -19.22 8.88 -11.36
C LYS A 123 -18.39 7.99 -10.44
N ALA A 124 -18.66 8.00 -9.14
CA ALA A 124 -17.97 7.13 -8.17
C ALA A 124 -18.31 5.65 -8.38
N ASN A 125 -19.58 5.35 -8.72
CA ASN A 125 -20.06 4.00 -8.93
C ASN A 125 -19.81 3.47 -10.36
N HIS A 126 -19.64 4.35 -11.34
CA HIS A 126 -19.43 3.99 -12.76
C HIS A 126 -18.06 4.44 -13.26
N ARG A 127 -17.02 3.64 -12.97
CA ARG A 127 -15.63 3.90 -13.39
C ARG A 127 -15.47 3.79 -14.90
N ARG A 128 -14.65 4.67 -15.49
CA ARG A 128 -14.29 4.57 -16.91
C ARG A 128 -13.20 3.51 -17.08
N THR A 129 -13.14 2.86 -18.23
CA THR A 129 -12.17 1.78 -18.51
C THR A 129 -10.71 2.23 -18.54
N ASP A 130 -10.46 3.52 -18.73
CA ASP A 130 -9.16 4.18 -18.76
C ASP A 130 -8.70 4.73 -17.39
N ASP A 131 -9.46 4.46 -16.32
CA ASP A 131 -9.14 4.84 -14.95
C ASP A 131 -8.11 3.89 -14.29
N ILE A 132 -6.88 3.84 -14.79
CA ILE A 132 -5.74 3.17 -14.10
C ILE A 132 -4.68 4.22 -13.79
#